data_AF-Q4CTD4-F1
#
_entry.id   AF-Q4CTD4-F1
#
_cell.length_a   1.000
_cell.length_b   1.000
_cell.length_c   1.000
_cell.angle_alpha   90.00
_cell.angle_beta   90.00
_cell.angle_gamma   90.00
#
_symmetry.space_group_name_H-M   'P 1'
#
loop_
_entity.id
_entity.type
_entity.pdbx_description
1 polymer ?
#
loop_
_entity_poly.entity_id
_entity_poly.type
_entity_poly.pdbx_seq_one_letter_code
_entity_poly.pdbx_strand_id
1 'polypeptide(L)'
;MERRERLLEEYKGLQANLEEALELKQSNQADYEVDALIEEIKEELRAAVASLNAMEEIEQTPGLTKTFGPDDKPVICYAESAPYEVHFDNMAWYSCVITDIVSPETSLDRIRYKVWILGYNVEEEVFSEQLRLWQPQTAEGEGALRSGVICHAIDPQSGKFRSAKVERLTLDNTVIVAFDAVADETETETAAATSAASGNVTAPFIKEVPLSHVRVGRFYEELRKRPLLTPEERAKRRAENLERKRMRMQAKRQLEADVAAQNANDWQRLVDDMGMGNGPKRRKR
;
A
#
# COMPACT_ATOMS: atom_id res chain seq x y z
N MET A 1 -1.22 -28.02 -1.82
CA MET A 1 -1.70 -26.73 -1.29
C MET A 1 -2.10 -26.85 0.17
N GLU A 2 -3.02 -27.74 0.53
CA GLU A 2 -3.56 -27.86 1.91
C GLU A 2 -2.51 -28.02 3.02
N ARG A 3 -1.41 -28.76 2.79
CA ARG A 3 -0.36 -28.94 3.82
C ARG A 3 0.36 -27.63 4.16
N ARG A 4 0.71 -26.83 3.14
CA ARG A 4 1.43 -25.56 3.35
C ARG A 4 0.54 -24.56 4.08
N GLU A 5 -0.71 -24.45 3.66
CA GLU A 5 -1.68 -23.55 4.30
C GLU A 5 -1.90 -23.89 5.77
N ARG A 6 -2.07 -25.19 6.09
CA ARG A 6 -2.15 -25.65 7.49
C ARG A 6 -0.90 -25.32 8.29
N LEU A 7 0.29 -25.58 7.74
CA LEU A 7 1.56 -25.23 8.42
C LEU A 7 1.70 -23.71 8.64
N LEU A 8 1.20 -22.87 7.72
CA LEU A 8 1.20 -21.42 7.90
C LEU A 8 0.22 -20.97 8.98
N GLU A 9 -0.95 -21.60 9.08
CA GLU A 9 -1.91 -21.35 10.15
C GLU A 9 -1.35 -21.79 11.50
N GLU A 10 -0.74 -22.97 11.57
CA GLU A 10 -0.03 -23.48 12.75
C GLU A 10 1.10 -22.54 13.17
N TYR A 11 1.96 -22.10 12.23
CA TYR A 11 3.03 -21.15 12.50
C TYR A 11 2.50 -19.83 13.08
N LYS A 12 1.45 -19.26 12.49
CA LYS A 12 0.82 -18.02 13.00
C LYS A 12 0.22 -18.22 14.38
N GLY A 13 -0.40 -19.37 14.62
CA GLY A 13 -0.91 -19.75 15.94
C GLY A 13 0.19 -19.86 16.98
N LEU A 14 1.30 -20.53 16.66
CA LEU A 14 2.47 -20.68 17.53
C LEU A 14 3.16 -19.33 17.81
N GLN A 15 3.22 -18.43 16.83
CA GLN A 15 3.71 -17.07 17.04
C GLN A 15 2.83 -16.31 18.05
N ALA A 16 1.51 -16.36 17.89
CA ALA A 16 0.58 -15.73 18.83
C ALA A 16 0.72 -16.33 20.24
N ASN A 17 0.80 -17.66 20.35
CA ASN A 17 1.02 -18.34 21.63
C ASN A 17 2.36 -17.93 22.28
N LEU A 18 3.42 -17.76 21.48
CA LEU A 18 4.72 -17.29 21.97
C LEU A 18 4.64 -15.86 22.50
N GLU A 19 3.95 -14.97 21.79
CA GLU A 19 3.71 -13.59 22.23
C GLU A 19 2.94 -13.57 23.56
N GLU A 20 1.84 -14.32 23.68
CA GLU A 20 1.07 -14.46 24.91
C GLU A 20 1.90 -15.04 26.07
N ALA A 21 2.71 -16.07 25.81
CA ALA A 21 3.59 -16.67 26.80
C ALA A 21 4.69 -15.70 27.28
N LEU A 22 5.22 -14.88 26.38
CA LEU A 22 6.19 -13.83 26.74
C LEU A 22 5.55 -12.73 27.58
N GLU A 23 4.30 -12.36 27.32
CA GLU A 23 3.54 -11.44 28.18
C GLU A 23 3.27 -12.04 29.57
N LEU A 24 2.92 -13.34 29.64
CA LEU A 24 2.78 -14.05 30.91
C LEU A 24 4.11 -14.07 31.70
N LYS A 25 5.25 -14.28 31.04
CA LYS A 25 6.57 -14.22 31.68
C LYS A 25 6.89 -12.84 32.26
N GLN A 26 6.41 -11.76 31.63
CA GLN A 26 6.59 -10.42 32.18
C GLN A 26 5.85 -10.23 33.50
N SER A 27 4.68 -10.86 33.67
CA SER A 27 3.93 -10.83 34.93
C SER A 27 4.43 -11.84 35.97
N ASN A 28 4.95 -12.99 35.53
CA ASN A 28 5.38 -14.11 36.38
C ASN A 28 6.87 -14.46 36.19
N GLN A 29 7.78 -13.51 36.46
CA GLN A 29 9.22 -13.62 36.12
C GLN A 29 9.98 -14.82 36.74
N ALA A 30 9.48 -15.39 37.84
CA ALA A 30 10.15 -16.48 38.58
C ALA A 30 9.51 -17.85 38.35
N ASP A 31 8.53 -17.95 37.45
CA ASP A 31 7.78 -19.18 37.22
C ASP A 31 8.47 -20.08 36.20
N TYR A 32 9.07 -21.17 36.68
CA TYR A 32 9.73 -22.18 35.83
C TYR A 32 8.76 -22.88 34.87
N GLU A 33 7.46 -22.94 35.20
CA GLU A 33 6.46 -23.55 34.32
C GLU A 33 6.25 -22.70 33.06
N VAL A 34 6.30 -21.37 33.19
CA VAL A 34 6.21 -20.44 32.05
C VAL A 34 7.46 -20.53 31.17
N ASP A 35 8.65 -20.67 31.77
CA ASP A 35 9.89 -20.87 31.01
C ASP A 35 9.88 -22.18 30.20
N ALA A 36 9.39 -23.27 30.80
CA ALA A 36 9.24 -24.55 30.11
C ALA A 36 8.26 -24.45 28.93
N LEU A 37 7.12 -23.77 29.12
CA LEU A 37 6.12 -23.55 28.08
C LEU A 37 6.66 -22.70 26.91
N ILE A 38 7.46 -21.66 27.20
CA ILE A 38 8.10 -20.85 26.15
C ILE A 38 9.07 -21.69 25.32
N GLU A 39 9.86 -22.57 25.95
CA GLU A 39 10.79 -23.42 25.20
C GLU A 39 10.06 -24.50 24.38
N GLU A 40 8.97 -25.08 24.89
CA GLU A 40 8.11 -26.00 24.13
C GLU A 40 7.54 -25.32 22.88
N ILE A 41 6.96 -24.13 23.02
CA ILE A 41 6.43 -23.36 21.87
C ILE A 41 7.54 -23.03 20.87
N LYS A 42 8.74 -22.65 21.33
CA LYS A 42 9.88 -22.41 20.43
C LYS A 42 10.32 -23.67 19.71
N GLU A 43 10.33 -24.83 20.35
CA GLU A 43 10.68 -26.10 19.72
C GLU A 43 9.69 -26.46 18.60
N GLU A 44 8.40 -26.35 18.87
CA GLU A 44 7.35 -26.55 17.88
C GLU A 44 7.47 -25.54 16.73
N LEU A 45 7.73 -24.27 17.05
CA LEU A 45 7.88 -23.22 16.05
C LEU A 45 9.10 -23.46 15.16
N ARG A 46 10.25 -23.89 15.72
CA ARG A 46 11.43 -24.29 14.92
C ARG A 46 11.09 -25.42 13.95
N ALA A 47 10.33 -26.42 14.40
CA ALA A 47 9.93 -27.55 13.56
C ALA A 47 8.98 -27.12 12.43
N ALA A 48 8.01 -26.25 12.73
CA ALA A 48 7.09 -25.67 11.75
C ALA A 48 7.84 -24.81 10.72
N VAL A 49 8.75 -23.94 11.18
CA VAL A 49 9.59 -23.08 10.32
C VAL A 49 10.50 -23.90 9.43
N ALA A 50 11.17 -24.91 9.97
CA ALA A 50 12.02 -25.80 9.18
C ALA A 50 11.21 -26.50 8.08
N SER A 51 10.00 -26.96 8.41
CA SER A 51 9.10 -27.58 7.43
C SER A 51 8.62 -26.59 6.37
N LEU A 52 8.25 -25.36 6.76
CA LEU A 52 7.84 -24.32 5.83
C LEU A 52 8.98 -23.91 4.90
N ASN A 53 10.15 -23.61 5.44
CA ASN A 53 11.34 -23.23 4.67
C ASN A 53 11.80 -24.36 3.73
N ALA A 54 11.64 -25.63 4.11
CA ALA A 54 11.94 -26.77 3.23
C ALA A 54 10.94 -26.95 2.07
N MET A 55 9.74 -26.38 2.18
CA MET A 55 8.73 -26.40 1.11
C MET A 55 8.83 -25.20 0.16
N GLU A 56 9.75 -24.28 0.42
CA GLU A 56 9.97 -23.10 -0.41
C GLU A 56 10.85 -23.45 -1.63
N GLU A 57 10.30 -23.29 -2.83
CA GLU A 57 10.96 -23.60 -4.12
C GLU A 57 11.23 -22.34 -4.98
N ILE A 58 11.07 -21.17 -4.39
CA ILE A 58 11.14 -19.90 -5.12
C ILE A 58 12.61 -19.49 -5.31
N GLU A 59 13.02 -19.31 -6.56
CA GLU A 59 14.38 -18.91 -6.94
C GLU A 59 14.48 -17.43 -7.34
N GLN A 60 15.71 -16.89 -7.31
CA GLN A 60 16.01 -15.57 -7.87
C GLN A 60 15.69 -15.54 -9.36
N THR A 61 15.04 -14.48 -9.83
CA THR A 61 14.73 -14.34 -11.26
C THR A 61 16.03 -14.10 -12.04
N PRO A 62 16.36 -14.92 -13.06
CA PRO A 62 17.55 -14.71 -13.89
C PRO A 62 17.38 -13.53 -14.85
N GLY A 63 18.47 -13.07 -15.47
CA GLY A 63 18.41 -12.08 -16.56
C GLY A 63 18.04 -10.64 -16.15
N LEU A 64 18.08 -10.32 -14.86
CA LEU A 64 17.81 -8.97 -14.36
C LEU A 64 18.93 -8.00 -14.76
N THR A 65 18.58 -6.89 -15.41
CA THR A 65 19.53 -5.79 -15.67
C THR A 65 19.27 -4.64 -14.73
N LYS A 66 20.25 -4.31 -13.89
CA LYS A 66 20.20 -3.15 -13.01
C LYS A 66 20.83 -1.95 -13.72
N THR A 67 20.02 -0.93 -14.00
CA THR A 67 20.45 0.37 -14.53
C THR A 67 20.18 1.46 -13.50
N PHE A 68 20.74 2.64 -13.71
CA PHE A 68 20.42 3.82 -12.90
C PHE A 68 19.54 4.75 -13.73
N GLY A 69 18.42 5.15 -13.15
CA GLY A 69 17.52 6.13 -13.75
C GLY A 69 18.10 7.55 -13.71
N PRO A 70 17.37 8.56 -14.24
CA PRO A 70 17.81 9.95 -14.21
C PRO A 70 17.98 10.53 -12.79
N ASP A 71 17.32 9.92 -11.79
CA ASP A 71 17.34 10.36 -10.39
C ASP A 71 18.44 9.66 -9.56
N ASP A 72 19.41 8.99 -10.19
CA ASP A 72 20.38 8.06 -9.57
C ASP A 72 19.75 6.90 -8.76
N LYS A 73 18.44 6.70 -8.89
CA LYS A 73 17.73 5.56 -8.28
C LYS A 73 17.97 4.31 -9.12
N PRO A 74 18.21 3.14 -8.48
CA PRO A 74 18.31 1.89 -9.21
C PRO A 74 16.99 1.57 -9.89
N VAL A 75 17.07 1.09 -11.12
CA VAL A 75 15.96 0.62 -11.93
C VAL A 75 16.30 -0.78 -12.41
N ILE A 76 15.37 -1.71 -12.26
CA ILE A 76 15.52 -3.04 -12.84
C ILE A 76 14.74 -3.08 -14.15
N CYS A 77 15.47 -3.27 -15.24
CA CYS A 77 14.89 -3.58 -16.54
C CYS A 77 14.87 -5.10 -16.69
N TYR A 78 13.69 -5.62 -17.00
CA TYR A 78 13.45 -7.02 -17.30
C TYR A 78 12.68 -7.10 -18.61
N ALA A 79 13.22 -7.83 -19.59
CA ALA A 79 12.66 -7.87 -20.95
C ALA A 79 11.66 -9.01 -21.14
N GLU A 80 11.71 -10.04 -20.28
CA GLU A 80 10.87 -11.22 -20.35
C GLU A 80 9.58 -11.05 -19.54
N SER A 81 8.66 -12.01 -19.64
CA SER A 81 7.42 -12.01 -18.86
C SER A 81 7.71 -12.13 -17.37
N ALA A 82 7.13 -11.23 -16.57
CA ALA A 82 7.26 -11.27 -15.12
C ALA A 82 6.82 -12.66 -14.58
N PRO A 83 7.65 -13.33 -13.77
CA PRO A 83 7.32 -14.65 -13.24
C PRO A 83 6.29 -14.60 -12.12
N TYR A 84 6.28 -13.51 -11.34
CA TYR A 84 5.46 -13.40 -10.13
C TYR A 84 4.66 -12.09 -10.09
N GLU A 85 3.65 -12.09 -9.24
CA GLU A 85 2.91 -10.93 -8.78
C GLU A 85 2.99 -10.83 -7.27
N VAL A 86 3.02 -9.60 -6.76
CA VAL A 86 3.02 -9.30 -5.32
C VAL A 86 1.80 -8.48 -4.92
N HIS A 87 1.23 -8.77 -3.76
CA HIS A 87 0.06 -8.07 -3.20
C HIS A 87 0.46 -6.93 -2.25
N PHE A 88 1.15 -5.91 -2.78
CA PHE A 88 1.81 -4.83 -2.02
C PHE A 88 0.88 -4.02 -1.09
N ASP A 89 -0.30 -3.62 -1.56
CA ASP A 89 -1.21 -2.67 -0.88
C ASP A 89 -2.55 -3.28 -0.44
N ASN A 90 -2.68 -4.60 -0.58
CA ASN A 90 -3.92 -5.35 -0.42
C ASN A 90 -5.09 -4.92 -1.34
N MET A 91 -4.82 -4.25 -2.45
CA MET A 91 -5.84 -3.83 -3.42
C MET A 91 -5.63 -4.48 -4.78
N ALA A 92 -4.39 -4.59 -5.23
CA ALA A 92 -4.06 -5.14 -6.54
C ALA A 92 -2.81 -6.02 -6.48
N TRP A 93 -2.70 -6.90 -7.48
CA TRP A 93 -1.52 -7.70 -7.75
C TRP A 93 -0.60 -6.93 -8.71
N TYR A 94 0.68 -6.83 -8.35
CA TYR A 94 1.67 -6.08 -9.11
C TYR A 94 2.72 -7.03 -9.68
N SER A 95 2.94 -6.97 -11.00
CA SER A 95 4.00 -7.73 -11.67
C SER A 95 5.35 -7.43 -11.05
N CYS A 96 6.09 -8.48 -10.69
CA CYS A 96 7.32 -8.35 -9.93
C CYS A 96 8.33 -9.44 -10.29
N VAL A 97 9.58 -9.17 -9.94
CA VAL A 97 10.72 -10.10 -10.09
C VAL A 97 11.41 -10.28 -8.74
N ILE A 98 12.02 -11.44 -8.54
CA ILE A 98 12.73 -11.76 -7.31
C ILE A 98 14.19 -11.43 -7.50
N THR A 99 14.63 -10.44 -6.74
CA THR A 99 15.99 -9.90 -6.84
C THR A 99 16.98 -10.59 -5.92
N ASP A 100 16.52 -11.13 -4.79
CA ASP A 100 17.36 -11.79 -3.80
C ASP A 100 16.51 -12.64 -2.86
N ILE A 101 17.14 -13.59 -2.17
CA ILE A 101 16.52 -14.42 -1.14
C ILE A 101 17.17 -14.09 0.19
N VAL A 102 16.38 -13.60 1.14
CA VAL A 102 16.85 -13.23 2.48
C VAL A 102 16.83 -14.48 3.36
N SER A 103 18.02 -14.96 3.71
CA SER A 103 18.17 -16.03 4.68
C SER A 103 17.63 -15.59 6.05
N PRO A 104 16.90 -16.45 6.77
CA PRO A 104 16.40 -16.14 8.10
C PRO A 104 17.54 -15.91 9.09
N GLU A 105 17.43 -14.87 9.92
CA GLU A 105 18.45 -14.55 10.94
C GLU A 105 18.44 -15.57 12.08
N THR A 106 17.25 -16.07 12.43
CA THR A 106 17.06 -17.07 13.48
C THR A 106 16.34 -18.31 12.96
N SER A 107 16.45 -19.44 13.68
CA SER A 107 15.72 -20.67 13.36
C SER A 107 14.19 -20.59 13.59
N LEU A 108 13.71 -19.45 14.12
CA LEU A 108 12.29 -19.13 14.30
C LEU A 108 11.75 -18.28 13.13
N ASP A 109 12.64 -17.76 12.28
CA ASP A 109 12.28 -16.91 11.16
C ASP A 109 12.12 -17.70 9.86
N ARG A 110 11.15 -17.27 9.07
CA ARG A 110 10.92 -17.79 7.73
C ARG A 110 11.76 -17.05 6.70
N ILE A 111 12.11 -17.75 5.63
CA ILE A 111 12.75 -17.15 4.44
C ILE A 111 11.87 -16.01 3.92
N ARG A 112 12.50 -14.89 3.56
CA ARG A 112 11.85 -13.77 2.86
C ARG A 112 12.48 -13.59 1.48
N TYR A 113 11.74 -12.95 0.60
CA TYR A 113 12.15 -12.69 -0.77
C TYR A 113 12.22 -11.19 -0.99
N LYS A 114 13.33 -10.69 -1.53
CA LYS A 114 13.41 -9.31 -2.01
C LYS A 114 12.80 -9.23 -3.38
N VAL A 115 11.69 -8.53 -3.46
CA VAL A 115 10.86 -8.45 -4.64
C VAL A 115 10.91 -7.03 -5.18
N TRP A 116 11.13 -6.93 -6.48
CA TRP A 116 11.12 -5.65 -7.19
C TRP A 116 9.85 -5.54 -8.00
N ILE A 117 9.07 -4.50 -7.73
CA ILE A 117 7.86 -4.21 -8.47
C ILE A 117 8.24 -3.50 -9.78
N LEU A 118 7.96 -4.17 -10.89
CA LEU A 118 8.30 -3.68 -12.22
C LEU A 118 7.54 -2.38 -12.53
N GLY A 119 8.23 -1.41 -13.14
CA GLY A 119 7.67 -0.12 -13.52
C GLY A 119 7.57 0.93 -12.40
N TYR A 120 7.55 0.51 -11.13
CA TYR A 120 7.44 1.41 -9.96
C TYR A 120 8.75 1.65 -9.22
N ASN A 121 9.77 0.82 -9.45
CA ASN A 121 11.07 0.90 -8.79
C ASN A 121 10.99 0.84 -7.26
N VAL A 122 10.14 -0.05 -6.77
CA VAL A 122 9.97 -0.32 -5.34
C VAL A 122 10.49 -1.72 -5.06
N GLU A 123 11.42 -1.81 -4.11
CA GLU A 123 11.89 -3.06 -3.53
C GLU A 123 11.16 -3.33 -2.22
N GLU A 124 10.67 -4.56 -2.03
CA GLU A 124 9.98 -5.00 -0.83
C GLU A 124 10.44 -6.38 -0.40
N GLU A 125 10.60 -6.59 0.90
CA GLU A 125 10.78 -7.93 1.47
C GLU A 125 9.41 -8.54 1.79
N VAL A 126 9.12 -9.69 1.18
CA VAL A 126 7.84 -10.38 1.33
C VAL A 126 8.03 -11.85 1.62
N PHE A 127 7.02 -12.47 2.21
CA PHE A 127 6.94 -13.93 2.33
C PHE A 127 6.25 -14.52 1.10
N SER A 128 6.46 -15.81 0.86
CA SER A 128 5.89 -16.53 -0.29
C SER A 128 4.37 -16.50 -0.39
N GLU A 129 3.63 -16.34 0.71
CA GLU A 129 2.17 -16.17 0.68
C GLU A 129 1.69 -14.83 0.11
N GLN A 130 2.56 -13.82 0.04
CA GLN A 130 2.26 -12.53 -0.60
C GLN A 130 2.63 -12.55 -2.09
N LEU A 131 3.21 -13.66 -2.55
CA LEU A 131 3.59 -13.90 -3.93
C LEU A 131 2.63 -14.88 -4.59
N ARG A 132 2.42 -14.64 -5.88
CA ARG A 132 1.69 -15.55 -6.76
C ARG A 132 2.44 -15.64 -8.07
N LEU A 133 2.33 -16.76 -8.77
CA LEU A 133 2.71 -16.79 -10.19
C LEU A 133 1.92 -15.73 -10.96
N TRP A 134 2.60 -15.03 -11.86
CA TRP A 134 1.94 -14.06 -12.72
C TRP A 134 0.83 -14.71 -13.53
N GLN A 135 -0.29 -14.02 -13.66
CA GLN A 135 -1.41 -14.50 -14.48
C GLN A 135 -1.88 -13.39 -15.42
N PRO A 136 -2.24 -13.72 -16.68
CA PRO A 136 -2.92 -12.76 -17.52
C PRO A 136 -4.25 -12.37 -16.84
N GLN A 137 -4.44 -11.07 -16.59
CA GLN A 137 -5.65 -10.61 -15.92
C GLN A 137 -6.87 -10.90 -16.81
N THR A 138 -7.71 -11.85 -16.41
CA THR A 138 -8.89 -12.27 -17.19
C THR A 138 -9.94 -11.16 -17.32
N ALA A 139 -10.05 -10.29 -16.32
CA ALA A 139 -11.06 -9.22 -16.28
C ALA A 139 -10.69 -7.97 -17.09
N GLU A 140 -9.40 -7.77 -17.38
CA GLU A 140 -8.90 -6.62 -18.16
C GLU A 140 -8.20 -7.05 -19.48
N GLY A 141 -7.87 -8.34 -19.66
CA GLY A 141 -6.89 -8.81 -20.64
C GLY A 141 -7.34 -8.90 -22.10
N GLU A 142 -8.47 -9.54 -22.43
CA GLU A 142 -8.83 -9.73 -23.85
C GLU A 142 -9.79 -8.65 -24.38
N GLY A 143 -10.68 -8.17 -23.51
CA GLY A 143 -11.65 -7.14 -23.88
C GLY A 143 -11.06 -5.73 -23.89
N ALA A 144 -10.12 -5.44 -22.98
CA ALA A 144 -9.60 -4.08 -22.80
C ALA A 144 -8.33 -3.81 -23.62
N LEU A 145 -7.52 -4.82 -23.97
CA LEU A 145 -6.33 -4.64 -24.82
C LEU A 145 -6.65 -4.75 -26.31
N ARG A 146 -7.66 -4.02 -26.76
CA ARG A 146 -7.94 -3.89 -28.20
C ARG A 146 -6.96 -2.92 -28.84
N SER A 147 -6.72 -3.12 -30.14
CA SER A 147 -6.00 -2.14 -30.95
C SER A 147 -6.61 -0.75 -30.77
N GLY A 148 -5.76 0.21 -30.46
CA GLY A 148 -6.11 1.61 -30.25
C GLY A 148 -6.38 2.03 -28.81
N VAL A 149 -6.36 1.12 -27.84
CA VAL A 149 -6.59 1.46 -26.42
C VAL A 149 -5.35 2.11 -25.81
N ILE A 150 -5.58 3.17 -25.03
CA ILE A 150 -4.55 3.85 -24.24
C ILE A 150 -4.22 3.00 -23.02
N CYS A 151 -2.94 2.73 -22.81
CA CYS A 151 -2.41 1.92 -21.73
C CYS A 151 -1.15 2.55 -21.15
N HIS A 152 -0.68 2.01 -20.03
CA HIS A 152 0.64 2.29 -19.48
C HIS A 152 1.49 1.04 -19.66
N ALA A 153 2.58 1.14 -20.42
CA ALA A 153 3.50 0.04 -20.66
C ALA A 153 4.87 0.36 -20.06
N ILE A 154 5.58 -0.64 -19.56
CA ILE A 154 6.96 -0.46 -19.11
C ILE A 154 7.84 -0.32 -20.35
N ASP A 155 8.54 0.80 -20.47
CA ASP A 155 9.54 0.95 -21.54
C ASP A 155 10.76 0.08 -21.21
N PRO A 156 11.15 -0.87 -22.10
CA PRO A 156 12.26 -1.80 -21.83
C PRO A 156 13.60 -1.12 -21.54
N GLN A 157 13.79 0.13 -21.99
CA GLN A 157 15.02 0.87 -21.77
C GLN A 157 15.02 1.62 -20.43
N SER A 158 13.93 2.32 -20.12
CA SER A 158 13.84 3.11 -18.89
C SER A 158 13.31 2.34 -17.67
N GLY A 159 12.75 1.14 -17.85
CA GLY A 159 12.20 0.31 -16.77
C GLY A 159 11.02 0.91 -16.01
N LYS A 160 10.51 2.06 -16.48
CA LYS A 160 9.37 2.81 -15.89
C LYS A 160 8.14 2.68 -16.79
N PHE A 161 6.96 2.76 -16.18
CA PHE A 161 5.72 2.90 -16.94
C PHE A 161 5.69 4.22 -17.71
N ARG A 162 5.30 4.16 -18.97
CA ARG A 162 5.03 5.31 -19.85
C ARG A 162 3.68 5.14 -20.53
N SER A 163 3.04 6.25 -20.89
CA SER A 163 1.83 6.19 -21.71
C SER A 163 2.14 5.62 -23.08
N ALA A 164 1.29 4.71 -23.52
CA ALA A 164 1.41 4.05 -24.80
C ALA A 164 0.03 3.69 -25.34
N LYS A 165 -0.02 3.38 -26.63
CA LYS A 165 -1.23 2.89 -27.31
C LYS A 165 -1.00 1.48 -27.80
N VAL A 166 -1.93 0.59 -27.50
CA VAL A 166 -1.88 -0.80 -28.00
C VAL A 166 -2.08 -0.79 -29.52
N GLU A 167 -1.14 -1.36 -30.27
CA GLU A 167 -1.32 -1.57 -31.71
C GLU A 167 -1.93 -2.93 -31.99
N ARG A 168 -1.32 -4.00 -31.45
CA ARG A 168 -1.81 -5.37 -31.58
C ARG A 168 -1.31 -6.25 -30.46
N LEU A 169 -2.11 -7.27 -30.14
CA LEU A 169 -1.70 -8.40 -29.30
C LEU A 169 -0.98 -9.44 -30.16
N THR A 170 0.06 -10.07 -29.63
CA THR A 170 0.70 -11.24 -30.25
C THR A 170 0.14 -12.52 -29.63
N LEU A 171 0.51 -13.68 -30.19
CA LEU A 171 0.14 -14.99 -29.66
C LEU A 171 1.04 -15.44 -28.49
N ASP A 172 2.19 -14.78 -28.29
CA ASP A 172 3.26 -15.19 -27.36
C ASP A 172 3.15 -14.50 -26.00
N ASN A 173 1.93 -14.07 -25.60
CA ASN A 173 1.70 -13.23 -24.41
C ASN A 173 2.53 -11.93 -24.40
N THR A 174 2.81 -11.37 -25.58
CA THR A 174 3.40 -10.04 -25.74
C THR A 174 2.41 -9.09 -26.43
N VAL A 175 2.67 -7.80 -26.31
CA VAL A 175 1.85 -6.72 -26.86
C VAL A 175 2.75 -5.74 -27.59
N ILE A 176 2.35 -5.37 -28.80
CA ILE A 176 3.02 -4.30 -29.52
C ILE A 176 2.35 -2.99 -29.16
N VAL A 177 3.14 -2.09 -28.60
CA VAL A 177 2.70 -0.77 -28.12
C VAL A 177 3.47 0.34 -28.81
N ALA A 178 2.77 1.40 -29.17
CA ALA A 178 3.36 2.66 -29.61
C ALA A 178 3.47 3.59 -28.40
N PHE A 179 4.69 3.90 -27.98
CA PHE A 179 4.92 4.85 -26.88
C PHE A 179 4.70 6.27 -27.37
N ASP A 180 4.08 7.10 -26.52
CA ASP A 180 3.95 8.52 -26.82
C ASP A 180 5.32 9.20 -26.83
N ALA A 181 5.49 10.19 -27.70
CA ALA A 181 6.67 11.03 -27.74
C ALA A 181 6.83 11.76 -26.40
N VAL A 182 7.97 11.59 -25.72
CA VAL A 182 8.30 12.38 -24.54
C VAL A 182 8.59 13.81 -25.02
N ALA A 183 7.71 14.75 -24.70
CA ALA A 183 8.10 16.15 -24.69
C ALA A 183 9.10 16.30 -23.54
N ASP A 184 10.35 16.64 -23.86
CA ASP A 184 11.37 16.92 -22.84
C ASP A 184 10.80 17.92 -21.83
N GLU A 185 10.55 17.48 -20.60
CA GLU A 185 10.34 18.37 -19.45
C GLU A 185 11.69 18.99 -19.07
N THR A 186 12.21 19.85 -19.95
CA THR A 186 13.36 20.72 -19.69
C THR A 186 13.05 22.16 -20.07
N GLU A 187 11.96 22.71 -19.55
CA GLU A 187 11.76 24.16 -19.59
C GLU A 187 11.40 24.68 -18.21
N THR A 188 12.42 24.71 -17.35
CA THR A 188 12.51 25.67 -16.27
C THR A 188 12.54 27.07 -16.89
N GLU A 189 11.48 27.82 -16.62
CA GLU A 189 11.35 29.28 -16.65
C GLU A 189 12.64 30.06 -16.96
N THR A 190 12.93 30.31 -18.24
CA THR A 190 13.73 31.48 -18.62
C THR A 190 13.26 32.04 -19.96
N ALA A 191 12.44 33.08 -19.86
CA ALA A 191 12.42 34.27 -20.69
C ALA A 191 12.45 34.09 -22.23
N ALA A 192 11.26 34.20 -22.81
CA ALA A 192 10.94 35.01 -23.99
C ALA A 192 12.13 35.64 -24.75
N ALA A 193 12.56 34.99 -25.84
CA ALA A 193 13.10 35.68 -27.01
C ALA A 193 12.98 34.81 -28.27
N THR A 194 12.06 35.22 -29.15
CA THR A 194 12.13 35.08 -30.61
C THR A 194 12.25 33.67 -31.24
N SER A 195 11.18 33.36 -31.98
CA SER A 195 11.22 32.78 -33.33
C SER A 195 11.33 31.25 -33.47
N ALA A 196 10.14 30.67 -33.66
CA ALA A 196 9.80 29.74 -34.74
C ALA A 196 10.75 28.54 -35.05
N ALA A 197 10.14 27.36 -34.92
CA ALA A 197 10.33 26.19 -35.77
C ALA A 197 11.61 25.35 -35.59
N SER A 198 11.65 24.58 -34.50
CA SER A 198 12.07 23.16 -34.54
C SER A 198 11.77 22.50 -33.19
N GLY A 199 10.49 22.36 -32.84
CA GLY A 199 10.10 21.46 -31.76
C GLY A 199 10.45 20.05 -32.22
N ASN A 200 11.55 19.50 -31.71
CA ASN A 200 12.05 18.19 -32.10
C ASN A 200 11.19 17.12 -31.42
N VAL A 201 9.91 17.02 -31.83
CA VAL A 201 8.99 15.98 -31.39
C VAL A 201 9.56 14.67 -31.90
N THR A 202 10.21 13.91 -31.02
CA THR A 202 10.69 12.57 -31.37
C THR A 202 9.49 11.72 -31.74
N ALA A 203 9.51 11.11 -32.92
CA ALA A 203 8.37 10.34 -33.42
C ALA A 203 8.02 9.19 -32.45
N PRO A 204 6.73 8.81 -32.33
CA PRO A 204 6.33 7.65 -31.54
C PRO A 204 7.10 6.42 -32.02
N PHE A 205 7.68 5.67 -31.08
CA PHE A 205 8.41 4.45 -31.39
C PHE A 205 7.60 3.24 -30.96
N ILE A 206 7.60 2.22 -31.81
CA ILE A 206 6.85 0.99 -31.62
C ILE A 206 7.78 -0.06 -31.03
N LYS A 207 7.38 -0.69 -29.92
CA LYS A 207 8.11 -1.78 -29.28
C LYS A 207 7.18 -2.92 -28.90
N GLU A 208 7.73 -4.12 -28.88
CA GLU A 208 7.08 -5.30 -28.34
C GLU A 208 7.45 -5.45 -26.86
N VAL A 209 6.44 -5.63 -26.02
CA VAL A 209 6.56 -5.65 -24.56
C VAL A 209 5.72 -6.81 -24.00
N PRO A 210 6.18 -7.55 -22.97
CA PRO A 210 5.38 -8.62 -22.39
C PRO A 210 4.04 -8.15 -21.83
N LEU A 211 3.01 -8.99 -21.86
CA LEU A 211 1.68 -8.66 -21.33
C LEU A 211 1.73 -8.28 -19.83
N SER A 212 2.64 -8.90 -19.09
CA SER A 212 2.90 -8.59 -17.67
C SER A 212 3.39 -7.15 -17.40
N HIS A 213 3.89 -6.48 -18.44
CA HIS A 213 4.46 -5.13 -18.37
C HIS A 213 3.46 -4.07 -18.85
N VAL A 214 2.21 -4.45 -19.15
CA VAL A 214 1.16 -3.54 -19.62
C VAL A 214 0.06 -3.44 -18.57
N ARG A 215 -0.40 -2.21 -18.32
CA ARG A 215 -1.53 -1.89 -17.45
C ARG A 215 -2.56 -1.05 -18.17
N VAL A 216 -3.83 -1.36 -17.95
CA VAL A 216 -4.97 -0.63 -18.49
C VAL A 216 -5.75 0.01 -17.34
N GLY A 217 -6.41 1.13 -17.60
CA GLY A 217 -7.29 1.76 -16.60
C GLY A 217 -6.57 2.72 -15.66
N ARG A 218 -6.92 2.67 -14.36
CA ARG A 218 -6.43 3.65 -13.38
C ARG A 218 -4.95 3.41 -13.10
N PHE A 219 -4.12 4.36 -13.49
CA PHE A 219 -2.70 4.35 -13.23
C PHE A 219 -2.33 5.36 -12.15
N TYR A 220 -1.46 4.95 -11.24
CA TYR A 220 -0.79 5.82 -10.29
C TYR A 220 0.68 5.83 -10.65
N GLU A 221 1.32 7.00 -10.61
CA GLU A 221 2.75 7.15 -10.91
C GLU A 221 3.64 6.52 -9.83
N GLU A 222 3.21 6.57 -8.57
CA GLU A 222 3.95 6.02 -7.43
C GLU A 222 3.06 5.09 -6.59
N LEU A 223 3.64 3.99 -6.12
CA LEU A 223 2.99 3.13 -5.13
C LEU A 223 3.20 3.69 -3.73
N ARG A 224 2.10 3.85 -3.00
CA ARG A 224 2.12 4.22 -1.59
C ARG A 224 1.69 3.03 -0.76
N LYS A 225 2.60 2.49 0.05
CA LYS A 225 2.24 1.48 1.05
C LYS A 225 1.32 2.13 2.06
N ARG A 226 0.06 1.71 2.12
CA ARG A 226 -0.80 2.11 3.24
C ARG A 226 -0.22 1.46 4.49
N PRO A 227 -0.05 2.19 5.61
CA PRO A 227 0.32 1.54 6.85
C PRO A 227 -0.74 0.48 7.17
N LEU A 228 -0.29 -0.77 7.33
CA LEU A 228 -1.12 -1.84 7.89
C LEU A 228 -1.34 -1.47 9.35
N LEU A 229 -2.42 -0.74 9.65
CA LEU A 229 -2.76 -0.47 11.03
C LEU A 229 -3.09 -1.78 11.72
N THR A 230 -2.33 -2.09 12.76
CA THR A 230 -2.65 -3.19 13.69
C THR A 230 -4.11 -3.01 14.17
N PRO A 231 -4.81 -4.11 14.53
CA PRO A 231 -6.15 -3.99 15.09
C PRO A 231 -6.19 -3.03 16.29
N GLU A 232 -5.12 -2.99 17.10
CA GLU A 232 -4.95 -2.03 18.19
C GLU A 232 -4.83 -0.59 17.72
N GLU A 233 -4.01 -0.30 16.72
CA GLU A 233 -3.89 1.06 16.16
C GLU A 233 -5.21 1.50 15.52
N ARG A 234 -5.93 0.57 14.88
CA ARG A 234 -7.30 0.83 14.39
C ARG A 234 -8.24 1.17 15.53
N ALA A 235 -8.18 0.44 16.64
CA ALA A 235 -8.99 0.73 17.83
C ALA A 235 -8.61 2.08 18.46
N LYS A 236 -7.32 2.37 18.62
CA LYS A 236 -6.80 3.66 19.10
C LYS A 236 -7.23 4.82 18.20
N ARG A 237 -7.08 4.72 16.88
CA ARG A 237 -7.56 5.75 15.94
C ARG A 237 -9.08 5.93 15.97
N ARG A 238 -9.85 4.85 16.16
CA ARG A 238 -11.32 4.93 16.34
C ARG A 238 -11.66 5.66 17.65
N ALA A 239 -10.96 5.35 18.73
CA ALA A 239 -11.13 6.01 20.02
C ALA A 239 -10.81 7.51 19.92
N GLU A 240 -9.64 7.87 19.38
CA GLU A 240 -9.24 9.27 19.16
C GLU A 240 -10.26 10.03 18.29
N ASN A 241 -10.75 9.43 17.21
CA ASN A 241 -11.73 10.07 16.33
C ASN A 241 -13.09 10.25 17.03
N LEU A 242 -13.49 9.29 17.88
CA LEU A 242 -14.70 9.42 18.71
C LEU A 242 -14.54 10.52 19.75
N GLU A 243 -13.38 10.66 20.37
CA GLU A 243 -13.06 11.75 21.30
C GLU A 243 -13.07 13.11 20.59
N ARG A 244 -12.39 13.23 19.44
CA ARG A 244 -12.46 14.44 18.60
C ARG A 244 -13.90 14.80 18.24
N LYS A 245 -14.74 13.80 17.91
CA LYS A 245 -16.16 14.01 17.64
C LYS A 245 -16.94 14.46 18.89
N ARG A 246 -16.67 13.89 20.05
CA ARG A 246 -17.26 14.31 21.34
C ARG A 246 -16.89 15.74 21.69
N MET A 247 -15.61 16.11 21.56
CA MET A 247 -15.14 17.48 21.79
C MET A 247 -15.81 18.48 20.85
N ARG A 248 -15.94 18.14 19.55
CA ARG A 248 -16.67 18.97 18.58
C ARG A 248 -18.15 19.13 18.96
N MET A 249 -18.80 18.06 19.43
CA MET A 249 -20.20 18.11 19.86
C MET A 249 -20.38 18.92 21.15
N GLN A 250 -19.46 18.83 22.10
CA GLN A 250 -19.48 19.64 23.33
C GLN A 250 -19.25 21.11 23.02
N ALA A 251 -18.27 21.45 22.17
CA ALA A 251 -18.04 22.82 21.72
C ALA A 251 -19.28 23.40 21.00
N LYS A 252 -19.93 22.59 20.14
CA LYS A 252 -21.18 23.00 19.50
C LYS A 252 -22.31 23.25 20.52
N ARG A 253 -22.47 22.38 21.52
CA ARG A 253 -23.47 22.55 22.59
C ARG A 253 -23.20 23.78 23.45
N GLN A 254 -21.93 24.06 23.77
CA GLN A 254 -21.55 25.28 24.49
C GLN A 254 -21.91 26.52 23.67
N LEU A 255 -21.57 26.54 22.37
CA LEU A 255 -21.93 27.64 21.48
C LEU A 255 -23.46 27.82 21.37
N GLU A 256 -24.23 26.73 21.27
CA GLU A 256 -25.70 26.79 21.28
C GLU A 256 -26.26 27.32 22.62
N ALA A 257 -25.68 26.92 23.74
CA ALA A 257 -26.06 27.43 25.07
C ALA A 257 -25.71 28.90 25.25
N ASP A 258 -24.54 29.34 24.76
CA ASP A 258 -24.12 30.75 24.77
C ASP A 258 -25.06 31.61 23.93
N VAL A 259 -25.44 31.14 22.73
CA VAL A 259 -26.44 31.81 21.88
C VAL A 259 -27.81 31.85 22.56
N ALA A 260 -28.25 30.78 23.21
CA ALA A 260 -29.51 30.76 23.95
C ALA A 260 -29.49 31.71 25.16
N ALA A 261 -28.37 31.80 25.88
CA ALA A 261 -28.20 32.71 27.01
C ALA A 261 -28.15 34.18 26.54
N GLN A 262 -27.50 34.47 25.41
CA GLN A 262 -27.54 35.79 24.78
C GLN A 262 -28.98 36.16 24.39
N ASN A 263 -29.69 35.27 23.70
CA ASN A 263 -31.09 35.49 23.34
C ASN A 263 -31.98 35.71 24.58
N ALA A 264 -31.78 34.95 25.66
CA ALA A 264 -32.54 35.13 26.90
C ALA A 264 -32.25 36.47 27.58
N ASN A 265 -30.98 36.90 27.60
CA ASN A 265 -30.60 38.23 28.10
C ASN A 265 -31.18 39.35 27.23
N ASP A 266 -31.20 39.18 25.91
CA ASP A 266 -31.82 40.13 24.98
C ASP A 266 -33.33 40.23 25.21
N TRP A 267 -34.01 39.09 25.40
CA TRP A 267 -35.42 39.04 25.78
C TRP A 267 -35.68 39.70 27.13
N GLN A 268 -34.86 39.44 28.14
CA GLN A 268 -35.04 40.02 29.47
C GLN A 268 -34.80 41.52 29.46
N ARG A 269 -33.78 42.00 28.74
CA ARG A 269 -33.55 43.43 28.53
C ARG A 269 -34.72 44.09 27.81
N LEU A 270 -35.30 43.42 26.81
CA LEU A 270 -36.48 43.92 26.10
C LEU A 270 -37.72 43.96 27.01
N VAL A 271 -37.90 42.97 27.91
CA VAL A 271 -39.01 42.95 28.89
C VAL A 271 -38.85 44.02 29.97
N ASP A 272 -37.62 44.26 30.43
CA ASP A 272 -37.29 45.32 31.39
C ASP A 272 -37.46 46.71 30.76
N ASP A 273 -37.04 46.90 29.50
CA ASP A 273 -37.31 48.12 28.72
C ASP A 273 -38.83 48.35 28.52
N MET A 274 -39.63 47.28 28.42
CA MET A 274 -41.10 47.37 28.41
C MET A 274 -41.74 47.56 29.79
N GLY A 275 -40.95 47.61 30.88
CA GLY A 275 -41.43 47.92 32.23
C GLY A 275 -42.34 46.86 32.87
N MET A 276 -42.40 45.64 32.33
CA MET A 276 -43.33 44.61 32.81
C MET A 276 -42.85 43.85 34.07
N GLY A 277 -41.57 43.98 34.46
CA GLY A 277 -40.97 43.16 35.53
C GLY A 277 -41.15 43.64 36.98
N ASN A 278 -41.72 44.83 37.24
CA ASN A 278 -41.63 45.47 38.56
C ASN A 278 -42.93 45.46 39.41
N GLY A 279 -43.04 44.42 40.25
CA GLY A 279 -43.19 44.57 41.71
C GLY A 279 -44.60 44.73 42.34
N PRO A 280 -44.70 44.72 43.70
CA PRO A 280 -43.70 44.33 44.70
C PRO A 280 -44.15 43.15 45.62
N LYS A 281 -43.15 42.38 46.07
CA LYS A 281 -43.22 41.25 47.01
C LYS A 281 -43.87 41.64 48.35
N ARG A 282 -45.05 41.11 48.70
CA ARG A 282 -45.61 41.20 50.07
C ARG A 282 -45.35 39.92 50.87
N ARG A 283 -44.45 40.05 51.85
CA ARG A 283 -44.06 39.05 52.87
C ARG A 283 -45.24 38.77 53.82
N LYS A 284 -45.50 37.49 54.11
CA LYS A 284 -46.35 37.06 55.23
C LYS A 284 -45.52 37.12 56.53
N ARG A 285 -45.91 37.97 57.46
CA ARG A 285 -45.78 37.77 58.91
C ARG A 285 -47.20 37.71 59.46
#